data_AF-A0A452XEC4-F1
#
_entry.id   AF-A0A452XEC4-F1
#
_cell.length_a   1.000
_cell.length_b   1.000
_cell.length_c   1.000
_cell.angle_alpha   90.00
_cell.angle_beta   90.00
_cell.angle_gamma   90.00
#
_symmetry.space_group_name_H-M   'P 1'
#
loop_
_entity.id
_entity.type
_entity.pdbx_description
1 polymer ?
#
loop_
_entity_poly.entity_id
_entity_poly.type
_entity_poly.pdbx_seq_one_letter_code
_entity_poly.pdbx_strand_id
1 'polypeptide(L)'
;FCEITRISNHSLASTTHAMDVGASTPFLWAFEEREKLLEFYERVPGARMHASFIRPGGVAQDLPLAYVEILIPPHNNLLLVSTN
;
A
#
# COMPACT_ATOMS: atom_id res chain seq x y z
N PHE A 1 0.27 -4.62 6.35
CA PHE A 1 -1.17 -4.48 6.05
C PHE A 1 -1.87 -3.43 6.90
N CYS A 2 -1.82 -3.43 8.24
CA CYS A 2 -2.52 -2.42 9.05
C CYS A 2 -2.16 -0.97 8.69
N GLU A 3 -0.87 -0.66 8.55
CA GLU A 3 -0.39 0.69 8.20
C GLU A 3 -0.79 1.11 6.77
N ILE A 4 -0.75 0.16 5.82
CA ILE A 4 -1.18 0.39 4.43
C ILE A 4 -2.69 0.64 4.38
N THR A 5 -3.49 -0.15 5.10
CA THR A 5 -4.93 0.07 5.24
C THR A 5 -5.21 1.44 5.86
N ARG A 6 -4.42 1.87 6.86
CA ARG A 6 -4.58 3.19 7.49
C ARG A 6 -4.34 4.33 6.50
N ILE A 7 -3.24 4.27 5.73
CA ILE A 7 -2.92 5.27 4.70
C ILE A 7 -4.01 5.30 3.62
N SER A 8 -4.46 4.12 3.15
CA SER A 8 -5.54 4.00 2.17
C SER A 8 -6.87 4.58 2.67
N ASN A 9 -7.17 4.42 3.96
CA ASN A 9 -8.37 4.96 4.60
C ASN A 9 -8.31 6.49 4.76
N HIS A 10 -7.19 7.05 5.21
CA HIS A 10 -7.03 8.50 5.33
C HIS A 10 -6.99 9.21 3.97
N SER A 11 -6.35 8.60 2.97
CA SER A 11 -6.34 9.12 1.59
C SER A 11 -7.77 9.17 1.03
N LEU A 12 -8.56 8.12 1.21
CA LEU A 12 -9.97 8.10 0.80
C LEU A 12 -10.80 9.16 1.56
N ALA A 13 -10.67 9.23 2.89
CA ALA A 13 -11.41 10.22 3.68
C ALA A 13 -11.12 11.66 3.27
N SER A 14 -9.83 11.99 3.06
CA SER A 14 -9.41 13.34 2.66
C SER A 14 -9.89 13.70 1.25
N THR A 15 -9.81 12.76 0.30
CA THR A 15 -10.14 13.01 -1.10
C THR A 15 -11.64 13.02 -1.37
N THR A 16 -12.43 12.20 -0.67
CA THR A 16 -13.89 12.28 -0.70
C THR A 16 -14.37 13.59 -0.08
N HIS A 17 -13.75 14.04 1.02
CA HIS A 17 -14.07 15.34 1.59
C HIS A 17 -13.75 16.50 0.63
N ALA A 18 -12.62 16.44 -0.06
CA ALA A 18 -12.27 17.42 -1.09
C ALA A 18 -13.27 17.40 -2.27
N MET A 19 -13.75 16.21 -2.66
CA MET A 19 -14.78 16.05 -3.70
C MET A 19 -16.12 16.67 -3.28
N ASP A 20 -16.54 16.50 -2.03
CA ASP A 20 -17.78 17.10 -1.51
C ASP A 20 -17.72 18.64 -1.51
N VAL A 21 -16.53 19.22 -1.37
CA VAL A 21 -16.28 20.67 -1.49
C VAL A 21 -16.18 21.14 -2.95
N GLY A 22 -16.11 20.21 -3.91
CA GLY A 22 -16.07 20.48 -5.36
C GLY A 22 -14.68 20.33 -6.01
N ALA A 23 -13.67 19.87 -5.28
CA ALA A 23 -12.34 19.60 -5.82
C ALA A 23 -12.24 18.14 -6.32
N SER A 24 -12.45 17.94 -7.62
CA SER A 24 -12.42 16.61 -8.27
C SER A 24 -11.01 16.11 -8.65
N THR A 25 -10.04 17.02 -8.81
CA THR A 25 -8.65 16.68 -9.18
C THR A 25 -7.90 15.86 -8.13
N PRO A 26 -7.93 16.16 -6.80
CA PRO A 26 -7.25 15.34 -5.80
C PRO A 26 -7.86 13.94 -5.70
N PHE A 27 -9.15 13.80 -5.98
CA PHE A 27 -9.82 12.50 -6.02
C PHE A 27 -9.25 11.63 -7.14
N LEU A 28 -9.09 12.15 -8.35
CA LEU A 28 -8.54 11.37 -9.48
C LEU A 28 -7.11 10.89 -9.22
N TRP A 29 -6.24 11.74 -8.69
CA TRP A 29 -4.87 11.37 -8.36
C TRP A 29 -4.78 10.33 -7.23
N ALA A 30 -5.62 10.46 -6.21
CA ALA A 30 -5.63 9.50 -5.10
C ALA A 30 -6.12 8.12 -5.53
N PHE A 31 -7.04 8.03 -6.50
CA PHE A 31 -7.50 6.74 -7.02
C PHE A 31 -6.42 6.00 -7.82
N GLU A 32 -5.55 6.69 -8.54
CA GLU A 32 -4.38 6.07 -9.19
C GLU A 32 -3.43 5.44 -8.17
N GLU A 33 -3.08 6.18 -7.11
CA GLU A 33 -2.25 5.66 -6.02
C GLU A 33 -2.94 4.52 -5.27
N ARG A 34 -4.26 4.58 -5.11
CA ARG A 34 -5.03 3.48 -4.50
C ARG A 34 -5.04 2.24 -5.39
N GLU A 35 -5.04 2.36 -6.71
CA GLU A 35 -4.96 1.19 -7.60
C GLU A 35 -3.63 0.43 -7.43
N LYS A 36 -2.51 1.16 -7.27
CA LYS A 36 -1.21 0.55 -6.94
C LYS A 36 -1.26 -0.21 -5.62
N LEU A 37 -1.94 0.34 -4.61
CA LEU A 37 -2.16 -0.35 -3.34
C LEU A 37 -3.09 -1.56 -3.51
N LEU A 38 -4.16 -1.46 -4.30
CA LEU A 38 -5.10 -2.55 -4.55
C LEU A 38 -4.46 -3.70 -5.32
N GLU A 39 -3.50 -3.43 -6.21
CA GLU A 39 -2.67 -4.47 -6.84
C GLU A 39 -1.89 -5.27 -5.78
N PHE A 40 -1.41 -4.60 -4.73
CA PHE A 40 -0.76 -5.28 -3.59
C PHE A 40 -1.73 -6.16 -2.80
N TYR A 41 -3.00 -5.74 -2.66
CA TYR A 41 -4.05 -6.56 -2.06
C TYR A 41 -4.50 -7.73 -2.98
N GLU A 42 -4.42 -7.57 -4.30
CA GLU A 42 -4.69 -8.68 -5.22
C GLU A 42 -3.60 -9.76 -5.12
N ARG A 43 -2.33 -9.36 -4.99
CA ARG A 43 -1.21 -10.30 -5.07
C ARG A 43 -0.93 -11.09 -3.79
N VAL A 44 -1.29 -10.57 -2.62
CA VAL A 44 -1.03 -11.25 -1.34
C VAL A 44 -2.23 -12.10 -0.89
N PRO A 45 -3.39 -11.53 -0.53
CA PRO A 45 -4.57 -12.30 -0.13
C PRO A 45 -5.48 -12.73 -1.29
N GLY A 46 -5.18 -12.38 -2.56
CA GLY A 46 -6.03 -12.73 -3.70
C GLY A 46 -7.30 -11.89 -3.84
N ALA A 47 -7.46 -10.83 -3.04
CA ALA A 47 -8.69 -10.04 -2.95
C ALA A 47 -8.39 -8.56 -2.77
N ARG A 48 -8.95 -7.72 -3.66
CA ARG A 48 -8.68 -6.28 -3.75
C ARG A 48 -9.18 -5.47 -2.54
N MET A 49 -10.39 -5.74 -2.04
CA MET A 49 -11.01 -4.95 -0.94
C MET A 49 -11.25 -5.76 0.33
N HIS A 50 -11.69 -7.01 0.21
CA HIS A 50 -12.01 -7.87 1.36
C HIS A 50 -10.97 -8.96 1.56
N ALA A 51 -9.75 -8.52 1.86
CA ALA A 51 -8.66 -9.40 2.20
C ALA A 51 -8.86 -10.03 3.59
N SER A 52 -9.22 -11.32 3.64
CA SER A 52 -9.18 -12.12 4.88
C SER A 52 -7.73 -12.52 5.23
N PHE A 53 -6.85 -11.52 5.33
CA PHE A 53 -5.43 -11.68 5.58
C PHE A 53 -5.13 -11.90 7.07
N ILE A 54 -5.81 -11.15 7.93
CA ILE A 54 -5.70 -11.28 9.39
C ILE A 54 -6.76 -12.27 9.85
N ARG A 55 -6.34 -13.39 10.43
CA ARG A 55 -7.22 -14.45 10.95
C ARG A 55 -6.89 -14.71 12.42
N PRO A 56 -7.84 -15.17 13.25
CA PRO A 56 -7.52 -15.55 14.63
C PRO A 56 -6.48 -16.68 14.60
N GLY A 57 -5.29 -16.42 15.15
CA GLY A 57 -4.14 -17.33 15.07
C GLY A 57 -2.99 -16.85 14.17
N GLY A 58 -3.13 -15.71 13.48
CA GLY A 58 -2.03 -15.07 12.76
C GLY A 58 -2.41 -14.58 11.37
N VAL A 59 -1.59 -14.93 10.39
CA VAL A 59 -1.68 -14.46 9.02
C VAL A 59 -2.07 -15.61 8.10
N ALA A 60 -2.92 -15.34 7.10
CA ALA A 60 -3.40 -16.37 6.16
C ALA A 60 -2.31 -16.88 5.20
N GLN A 61 -1.39 -16.02 4.77
CA GLN A 61 -0.32 -16.36 3.85
C GLN A 61 0.89 -15.42 4.05
N ASP A 62 2.10 -15.97 3.99
CA ASP A 62 3.33 -15.17 4.07
C ASP A 62 3.48 -14.21 2.88
N LEU A 63 4.21 -13.12 3.11
CA LEU A 63 4.49 -12.11 2.08
C LEU A 63 5.41 -12.72 1.01
N PRO A 64 5.08 -12.64 -0.29
CA PRO A 64 6.01 -13.08 -1.33
C PRO A 64 7.29 -12.23 -1.30
N LEU A 65 8.46 -12.89 -1.36
CA LEU A 65 9.81 -12.31 -1.19
C LEU A 65 10.08 -11.04 -2.03
N ALA A 66 9.44 -10.92 -3.20
CA ALA A 66 9.56 -9.75 -4.07
C ALA A 66 9.06 -8.43 -3.46
N TYR A 67 8.26 -8.47 -2.39
CA TYR A 67 7.68 -7.27 -1.77
C TYR A 67 8.56 -6.61 -0.71
N VAL A 68 9.49 -7.35 -0.11
CA VAL A 68 10.37 -6.79 0.94
C VAL A 68 11.36 -5.78 0.32
N GLU A 69 11.84 -6.03 -0.90
CA GLU A 69 12.70 -5.09 -1.66
C GLU A 69 11.97 -3.82 -2.12
N ILE A 70 10.65 -3.88 -2.35
CA ILE A 70 9.86 -2.69 -2.73
C ILE A 70 9.51 -1.85 -1.49
N LEU A 71 9.26 -2.51 -0.35
CA LEU A 71 8.92 -1.84 0.91
C LEU A 71 10.15 -1.24 1.61
N ILE A 72 11.32 -1.86 1.43
CA ILE A 72 12.63 -1.32 1.85
C ILE A 72 13.39 -0.99 0.57
N PRO A 73 13.24 0.23 0.01
CA PRO A 73 14.24 0.69 -0.95
C PRO A 73 15.60 0.58 -0.25
N PRO A 74 16.66 0.04 -0.90
CA PRO A 74 17.98 0.09 -0.32
C PRO A 74 18.34 1.56 -0.15
N HIS A 75 18.15 2.09 1.06
CA HIS A 75 18.77 3.33 1.53
C HIS A 75 20.27 3.07 1.71
N ASN A 76 20.95 2.59 0.67
CA ASN A 76 22.38 2.33 0.66
C ASN A 76 22.97 2.75 -0.67
N ASN A 77 22.95 4.06 -0.89
CA ASN A 77 24.03 4.72 -1.62
C ASN A 77 25.31 4.88 -0.75
N LEU A 78 25.37 4.26 0.44
CA LEU A 78 26.49 4.34 1.39
C LEU A 78 27.30 3.04 1.54
N LEU A 79 26.82 1.87 1.09
CA LEU A 79 27.56 0.60 1.27
C LEU A 79 28.41 0.17 0.05
N LEU A 80 28.35 0.87 -1.09
CA LEU A 80 29.18 0.56 -2.25
C LEU A 80 30.57 1.24 -2.27
N VAL A 81 30.93 1.98 -1.22
CA VAL A 81 32.25 2.66 -1.11
C VAL A 81 33.21 1.94 -0.13
N SER A 82 32.76 0.95 0.64
CA SER A 82 33.59 0.29 1.67
C SER A 82 34.16 -1.08 1.25
N THR A 83 33.94 -1.53 0.02
CA THR A 83 34.54 -2.78 -0.49
C THR A 83 35.29 -2.52 -1.79
N ASN A 84 36.26 -1.62 -1.73
CA ASN A 84 37.48 -1.63 -2.54
C ASN A 84 38.64 -1.24 -1.64
#